data_AF-A0A7S3S673-F1
#
_entry.id   AF-A0A7S3S673-F1
#
_cell.length_a   1.000
_cell.length_b   1.000
_cell.length_c   1.000
_cell.angle_alpha   90.00
_cell.angle_beta   90.00
_cell.angle_gamma   90.00
#
_symmetry.space_group_name_H-M   'P 1'
#
loop_
_entity.id
_entity.type
_entity.pdbx_description
1 polymer ?
#
loop_
_entity_poly.entity_id
_entity_poly.type
_entity_poly.pdbx_seq_one_letter_code
_entity_poly.pdbx_strand_id
1 'polypeptide(L)'
;VVLEAMASGVPAVAADAGGLSSLVADGETGLLFTPGDGADLAAKVGRLIDDPRLRWEMGRAACAEARRWSWEAATSVLRNEQYALAESRFRERQRWVEAKLEAWRSPLTRLRKRRPHRTRPSVAAFA
;
A
#
# COMPACT_ATOMS: atom_id res chain seq x y z
N VAL A 1 8.12 -15.55 -0.89
CA VAL A 1 8.85 -16.70 -0.29
C VAL A 1 8.26 -17.18 1.04
N VAL A 2 8.38 -16.50 2.20
CA VAL A 2 7.87 -17.05 3.49
C VAL A 2 6.37 -17.37 3.44
N LEU A 3 5.56 -16.46 2.90
CA LEU A 3 4.13 -16.70 2.72
C LEU A 3 3.83 -17.89 1.79
N GLU A 4 4.64 -18.12 0.75
CA GLU A 4 4.48 -19.26 -0.16
C GLU A 4 4.77 -20.58 0.56
N ALA A 5 5.81 -20.61 1.42
CA ALA A 5 6.13 -21.77 2.25
C ALA A 5 4.98 -22.08 3.22
N MET A 6 4.49 -21.05 3.92
CA MET A 6 3.34 -21.18 4.81
C MET A 6 2.11 -21.70 4.06
N ALA A 7 1.77 -21.12 2.91
CA ALA A 7 0.65 -21.57 2.07
C ALA A 7 0.80 -23.02 1.59
N SER A 8 2.04 -23.49 1.40
CA SER A 8 2.37 -24.86 1.02
C SER A 8 2.38 -25.85 2.19
N GLY A 9 2.03 -25.40 3.41
CA GLY A 9 2.04 -26.24 4.61
C GLY A 9 3.44 -26.50 5.15
N VAL A 10 4.43 -25.68 4.78
CA VAL A 10 5.81 -25.78 5.25
C VAL A 10 6.06 -24.70 6.30
N PRO A 11 6.34 -25.06 7.57
CA PRO A 11 6.66 -24.07 8.58
C PRO A 11 8.00 -23.40 8.26
N ALA A 12 8.05 -22.08 8.37
CA ALA A 12 9.25 -21.30 8.13
C ALA A 12 10.06 -21.10 9.43
N VAL A 13 11.38 -21.18 9.33
CA VAL A 13 12.29 -20.59 10.33
C VAL A 13 12.77 -19.26 9.76
N ALA A 14 12.36 -18.16 10.38
CA ALA A 14 12.55 -16.81 9.88
C ALA A 14 13.28 -15.92 10.89
N ALA A 15 14.02 -14.93 10.40
CA ALA A 15 14.65 -13.96 11.29
C ALA A 15 13.58 -13.12 11.97
N ASP A 16 13.72 -12.86 13.28
CA ASP A 16 12.87 -11.92 14.01
C ASP A 16 13.21 -10.48 13.62
N ALA A 17 12.84 -10.11 12.38
CA ALA A 17 13.12 -8.81 11.82
C ALA A 17 12.08 -8.39 10.78
N GLY A 18 11.78 -7.10 10.76
CA GLY A 18 10.95 -6.46 9.75
C GLY A 18 9.56 -7.09 9.63
N GLY A 19 9.10 -7.31 8.40
CA GLY A 19 7.78 -7.87 8.14
C GLY A 19 7.62 -9.35 8.50
N LEU A 20 8.71 -10.06 8.81
CA LEU A 20 8.65 -11.49 9.16
C LEU A 20 8.11 -11.68 10.57
N SER A 21 8.46 -10.81 11.52
CA SER A 21 7.96 -10.82 12.90
C SER A 21 6.44 -10.61 12.97
N SER A 22 5.86 -9.88 12.02
CA SER A 22 4.41 -9.70 11.95
C SER A 22 3.70 -10.79 11.15
N LEU A 23 4.43 -11.58 10.37
CA LEU A 23 3.88 -12.62 9.50
C LEU A 23 3.90 -14.00 10.17
N VAL A 24 4.93 -14.29 10.96
CA VAL A 24 5.14 -15.58 11.62
C VAL A 24 4.82 -15.45 13.10
N ALA A 25 3.84 -16.23 13.58
CA ALA A 25 3.61 -16.42 15.00
C ALA A 25 4.60 -17.48 15.53
N ASP A 26 5.59 -17.04 16.31
CA ASP A 26 6.65 -17.91 16.85
C ASP A 26 6.06 -19.04 17.70
N GLY A 27 6.47 -20.27 17.39
CA GLY A 27 5.99 -21.48 18.05
C GLY A 27 4.64 -22.01 17.52
N GLU A 28 3.90 -21.23 16.73
CA GLU A 28 2.57 -21.61 16.23
C GLU A 28 2.55 -21.85 14.71
N THR A 29 2.99 -20.88 13.92
CA THR A 29 2.98 -20.96 12.44
C THR A 29 4.38 -21.07 11.85
N GLY A 30 5.40 -20.99 12.69
CA GLY A 30 6.82 -21.04 12.33
C GLY A 30 7.67 -20.84 13.56
N LEU A 31 8.97 -20.65 13.35
CA LEU A 31 9.90 -20.29 14.40
C LEU A 31 10.64 -19.01 14.02
N LEU A 32 10.81 -18.13 15.00
CA LEU A 32 11.64 -16.94 14.87
C LEU A 32 13.00 -17.18 15.53
N PHE A 33 14.06 -16.73 14.88
CA PHE A 33 15.42 -16.74 15.41
C PHE A 33 16.00 -15.32 15.49
N THR A 34 16.94 -15.13 16.40
CA THR A 34 17.61 -13.83 16.63
C THR A 34 18.50 -13.46 15.43
N PRO A 35 18.29 -12.31 14.76
CA PRO A 35 19.11 -11.93 13.62
C PRO A 35 20.61 -11.87 13.94
N GLY A 36 21.42 -12.53 13.12
CA GLY A 36 22.88 -12.63 13.34
C GLY A 36 23.30 -13.76 14.29
N ASP A 37 22.36 -14.43 14.96
CA ASP A 37 22.63 -15.60 15.78
C ASP A 37 22.44 -16.89 14.96
N GLY A 38 23.56 -17.41 14.43
CA GLY A 38 23.56 -18.67 13.69
C GLY A 38 23.28 -19.89 14.55
N ALA A 39 23.58 -19.84 15.86
CA ALA A 39 23.35 -20.96 16.77
C ALA A 39 21.85 -21.10 17.08
N ASP A 40 21.15 -19.98 17.30
CA ASP A 40 19.70 -19.97 17.45
C ASP A 40 19.01 -20.46 16.18
N LEU A 41 19.40 -19.96 14.99
CA LEU A 41 18.89 -20.47 13.71
C LEU A 41 19.04 -22.00 13.60
N ALA A 42 20.24 -22.53 13.87
CA ALA A 42 20.51 -23.96 13.81
C ALA A 42 19.65 -24.74 14.81
N ALA A 43 19.47 -24.23 16.03
CA ALA A 43 18.63 -24.86 17.05
C ALA A 43 17.15 -24.92 16.63
N LYS A 44 16.61 -23.83 16.06
CA LYS A 44 15.22 -23.79 15.57
C LYS A 44 15.00 -24.73 14.39
N VAL A 45 15.93 -24.79 13.44
CA VAL A 45 15.89 -25.75 12.32
C VAL A 45 15.98 -27.17 12.84
N GLY A 46 16.92 -27.46 13.74
CA GLY A 46 17.07 -28.78 14.37
C GLY A 46 15.79 -29.24 15.06
N ARG A 47 15.14 -28.36 15.84
CA ARG A 47 13.86 -28.65 16.48
C ARG A 47 12.79 -29.13 15.50
N LEU A 48 12.70 -28.54 14.31
CA LEU A 48 11.73 -28.97 13.29
C LEU A 48 12.16 -30.25 12.57
N ILE A 49 13.46 -30.54 12.47
CA ILE A 49 13.98 -31.80 11.92
C ILE A 49 13.66 -32.96 12.87
N ASP A 50 13.95 -32.77 14.16
CA ASP A 50 13.88 -33.78 15.22
C ASP A 50 12.45 -34.07 15.68
N ASP A 51 11.51 -33.13 15.50
CA ASP A 51 10.09 -33.30 15.82
C ASP A 51 9.20 -33.21 14.58
N PRO A 52 8.97 -34.33 13.85
CA PRO A 52 8.08 -34.38 12.70
C PRO A 52 6.63 -34.01 13.01
N ARG A 53 6.17 -34.24 14.24
CA ARG A 53 4.80 -33.94 14.65
C ARG A 53 4.62 -32.43 14.78
N LEU A 54 5.53 -31.76 15.50
CA LEU A 54 5.57 -30.31 15.58
C LEU A 54 5.64 -29.68 14.19
N ARG A 55 6.53 -30.19 13.32
CA ARG A 55 6.65 -29.71 11.94
C ARG A 55 5.34 -29.81 11.16
N TRP A 56 4.59 -30.90 11.33
CA TRP A 56 3.30 -31.09 10.66
C TRP A 56 2.20 -30.18 11.22
N GLU A 57 2.09 -30.09 12.55
CA GLU A 57 1.09 -29.24 13.23
C GLU A 57 1.32 -27.76 12.89
N MET A 58 2.57 -27.31 12.95
CA MET A 58 2.97 -25.95 12.63
C MET A 58 2.77 -25.62 11.15
N GLY A 59 3.09 -26.55 10.24
CA GLY A 59 2.83 -26.39 8.80
C GLY A 59 1.35 -26.22 8.49
N ARG A 60 0.47 -26.96 9.16
CA ARG A 60 -0.98 -26.79 9.04
C ARG A 60 -1.45 -25.42 9.54
N ALA A 61 -0.95 -24.98 10.69
CA ALA A 61 -1.27 -23.66 11.24
C ALA A 61 -0.80 -22.54 10.29
N ALA A 62 0.42 -22.68 9.75
CA ALA A 62 0.98 -21.77 8.76
C ALA A 62 0.10 -21.66 7.49
N CYS A 63 -0.36 -22.79 6.96
CA CYS A 63 -1.24 -22.81 5.78
C CYS A 63 -2.59 -22.14 6.07
N ALA A 64 -3.14 -22.33 7.26
CA ALA A 64 -4.37 -21.66 7.67
C ALA A 64 -4.19 -20.13 7.76
N GLU A 65 -3.09 -19.68 8.37
CA GLU A 65 -2.76 -18.25 8.49
C GLU A 65 -2.50 -17.60 7.13
N ALA A 66 -1.77 -18.27 6.24
CA ALA A 66 -1.44 -17.77 4.91
C ALA A 66 -2.67 -17.40 4.06
N ARG A 67 -3.84 -18.03 4.31
CA ARG A 67 -5.10 -17.74 3.61
C ARG A 67 -5.59 -16.31 3.85
N ARG A 68 -5.21 -15.68 4.96
CA ARG A 68 -5.56 -14.28 5.28
C ARG A 68 -4.83 -13.27 4.39
N TRP A 69 -3.72 -13.68 3.82
CA TRP A 69 -2.83 -12.84 3.00
C TRP A 69 -3.04 -13.07 1.50
N SER A 70 -4.27 -13.39 1.09
CA SER A 70 -4.60 -13.65 -0.30
C SER A 70 -4.49 -12.39 -1.16
N TRP A 71 -4.32 -12.57 -2.47
CA TRP A 71 -4.39 -11.46 -3.44
C TRP A 71 -5.71 -10.69 -3.37
N GLU A 72 -6.80 -11.40 -3.09
CA GLU A 72 -8.09 -10.77 -2.88
C GLU A 72 -8.09 -9.87 -1.65
N ALA A 73 -7.57 -10.35 -0.51
CA ALA A 73 -7.46 -9.55 0.71
C ALA A 73 -6.57 -8.31 0.49
N ALA A 74 -5.40 -8.49 -0.13
CA ALA A 74 -4.44 -7.41 -0.40
C ALA A 74 -5.00 -6.33 -1.32
N THR A 75 -5.86 -6.69 -2.27
CA THR A 75 -6.43 -5.74 -3.25
C THR A 75 -7.81 -5.23 -2.87
N SER A 76 -8.43 -5.76 -1.81
CA SER A 76 -9.81 -5.44 -1.42
C SER A 76 -10.05 -3.93 -1.22
N VAL A 77 -9.19 -3.25 -0.48
CA VAL A 77 -9.28 -1.80 -0.22
C VAL A 77 -9.09 -1.00 -1.50
N LEU A 78 -8.09 -1.36 -2.31
CA LEU A 78 -7.84 -0.70 -3.59
C LEU A 78 -9.05 -0.85 -4.52
N ARG A 79 -9.60 -2.06 -4.60
CA ARG A 79 -10.75 -2.38 -5.44
C ARG A 79 -12.03 -1.70 -4.98
N ASN A 80 -12.36 -1.82 -3.70
CA ASN A 80 -13.67 -1.48 -3.17
C ASN A 80 -13.77 -0.03 -2.71
N GLU A 81 -12.67 0.58 -2.26
CA GLU A 81 -12.68 1.95 -1.72
C GLU A 81 -11.99 2.93 -2.65
N GLN A 82 -10.77 2.62 -3.09
CA GLN A 82 -9.97 3.60 -3.84
C GLN A 82 -10.49 3.84 -5.25
N TYR A 83 -10.99 2.82 -5.96
CA TYR A 83 -11.62 3.05 -7.27
C TYR A 83 -12.90 3.87 -7.17
N ALA A 84 -13.76 3.60 -6.19
CA ALA A 84 -14.97 4.38 -5.98
C ALA A 84 -14.64 5.87 -5.72
N LEU A 85 -13.62 6.12 -4.90
CA LEU A 85 -13.14 7.48 -4.64
C LEU A 85 -12.54 8.14 -5.90
N ALA A 86 -11.76 7.38 -6.67
CA ALA A 86 -11.17 7.87 -7.93
C ALA A 86 -12.26 8.25 -8.93
N GLU A 87 -13.30 7.43 -9.07
CA GLU A 87 -14.45 7.74 -9.92
C GLU A 87 -15.20 9.00 -9.47
N SER A 88 -15.48 9.15 -8.17
CA SER A 88 -16.16 10.36 -7.66
C SER A 88 -15.37 11.62 -7.97
N ARG A 89 -14.06 11.59 -7.68
CA ARG A 89 -13.15 12.71 -7.94
C ARG A 89 -13.04 13.02 -9.44
N PHE A 90 -13.02 11.99 -10.28
CA PHE A 90 -13.02 12.17 -11.72
C PHE A 90 -14.29 12.86 -12.21
N ARG A 91 -15.48 12.40 -11.76
CA ARG A 91 -16.77 13.01 -12.11
C ARG A 91 -16.89 14.45 -11.62
N GLU A 92 -16.46 14.73 -10.39
CA GLU A 92 -16.43 16.09 -9.84
C GLU A 92 -15.55 17.03 -10.66
N ARG A 93 -14.37 16.56 -11.06
CA ARG A 93 -13.45 17.32 -11.91
C ARG A 93 -14.03 17.58 -13.29
N GLN A 94 -14.70 16.61 -13.91
CA GLN A 94 -15.39 16.79 -15.19
C GLN A 94 -16.48 17.85 -15.08
N ARG A 95 -17.36 17.77 -14.08
CA ARG A 95 -18.40 18.78 -13.82
C ARG A 95 -17.82 20.18 -13.63
N TRP A 96 -16.71 20.30 -12.90
CA TRP A 96 -16.03 21.59 -12.73
C TRP A 96 -15.50 22.13 -14.06
N VAL A 97 -14.90 21.27 -14.90
CA VAL A 97 -14.41 21.67 -16.23
C VAL A 97 -15.56 22.14 -17.11
N GLU A 98 -16.64 21.38 -17.18
CA GLU A 98 -17.84 21.71 -17.97
C GLU A 98 -18.44 23.05 -17.54
N ALA A 99 -18.65 23.25 -16.23
CA ALA A 99 -19.16 24.51 -15.69
C ALA A 99 -18.25 25.70 -16.03
N LYS A 100 -16.92 25.51 -15.99
CA LYS A 100 -15.96 26.55 -16.38
C LYS A 100 -16.02 26.87 -17.87
N LEU A 101 -16.11 25.86 -18.72
CA LEU A 101 -16.20 26.03 -20.17
C LEU A 101 -17.50 26.74 -20.55
N GLU A 102 -18.61 26.41 -19.91
CA GLU A 102 -19.90 27.08 -20.11
C GLU A 102 -19.83 28.57 -19.71
N ALA A 103 -19.26 28.85 -18.54
CA ALA A 103 -19.02 30.23 -18.11
C ALA A 103 -18.13 31.02 -19.09
N TRP A 104 -17.15 30.37 -19.72
CA TRP A 104 -16.28 30.99 -20.74
C TRP A 104 -16.95 31.17 -22.10
N ARG A 105 -17.96 30.37 -22.44
CA ARG A 105 -18.75 30.49 -23.68
C ARG A 105 -19.80 31.59 -23.60
N SER A 106 -20.28 31.90 -22.39
CA SER A 106 -21.30 32.94 -22.15
C SER A 106 -20.89 34.31 -22.72
N PRO A 107 -21.79 35.04 -23.41
CA PRO A 107 -21.51 36.38 -23.95
C PRO A 107 -21.03 37.38 -22.89
N LEU A 108 -21.46 37.21 -21.63
CA LEU A 108 -21.18 38.13 -20.53
C LEU A 108 -19.72 38.09 -20.04
N THR A 109 -19.00 36.96 -20.21
CA THR A 109 -17.58 36.88 -19.83
C THR A 109 -16.64 37.51 -20.87
N ARG A 110 -17.08 37.66 -22.13
CA ARG A 110 -16.35 38.44 -23.15
C ARG A 110 -16.28 39.93 -22.85
N LEU A 111 -17.31 40.48 -22.20
CA LEU A 111 -17.39 41.92 -21.87
C LEU A 111 -16.48 42.33 -20.70
N ARG A 112 -16.04 41.38 -19.86
CA ARG A 112 -15.22 41.68 -18.66
C ARG A 112 -13.70 41.78 -18.92
N LYS A 113 -13.24 41.57 -20.17
CA LYS A 113 -11.82 41.71 -20.57
C LYS A 113 -11.46 43.09 -21.15
N ARG A 114 -12.32 44.12 -21.06
CA ARG A 114 -11.88 45.51 -21.27
C ARG A 114 -11.31 46.06 -19.96
N ARG A 115 -10.00 45.90 -19.75
CA ARG A 115 -9.28 46.64 -18.71
C ARG A 115 -9.38 48.14 -19.05
N PRO A 116 -9.68 49.05 -18.10
CA PRO A 116 -9.45 50.47 -18.33
C PRO A 116 -7.94 50.70 -18.50
N HIS A 117 -7.58 51.54 -19.47
CA HIS A 117 -6.21 51.97 -19.73
C HIS A 117 -5.55 52.44 -18.43
N ARG A 118 -4.55 51.69 -17.96
CA ARG A 118 -3.55 52.25 -17.03
C ARG A 118 -2.66 53.17 -17.86
N THR A 119 -2.84 54.48 -17.73
CA THR A 119 -1.84 55.47 -18.14
C THR A 119 -0.52 55.15 -17.43
N ARG A 120 0.56 54.98 -18.22
CA ARG A 120 1.93 54.88 -17.70
C ARG A 120 2.28 56.20 -17.01
N PRO A 121 2.84 56.23 -15.79
CA PRO A 121 3.52 57.43 -15.32
C PRO A 121 4.80 57.62 -16.14
N SER A 122 5.01 58.87 -16.56
CA SER A 122 6.22 59.36 -17.23
C SER A 122 7.45 59.12 -16.36
N VAL A 123 8.53 58.61 -16.96
CA VAL A 123 9.85 58.56 -16.34
C VAL A 123 10.42 59.97 -16.38
N ALA A 124 10.26 60.71 -15.29
CA ALA A 124 11.05 61.91 -15.07
C ALA A 124 12.45 61.49 -14.59
N ALA A 125 13.44 61.99 -15.32
CA ALA A 125 14.85 61.73 -15.18
C ALA A 125 15.38 62.06 -13.77
N PHE A 126 16.12 61.13 -13.19
CA PHE A 126 17.21 61.45 -12.27
C PHE A 126 18.45 61.67 -13.14
N ALA A 127 18.90 62.92 -13.19
CA ALA A 127 20.28 63.31 -13.47
C ALA A 127 20.91 63.68 -12.13
#